data_AF-A0A3C0RXG2-F1
#
_entry.id   AF-A0A3C0RXG2-F1
#
_cell.length_a   1.000
_cell.length_b   1.000
_cell.length_c   1.000
_cell.angle_alpha   90.00
_cell.angle_beta   90.00
_cell.angle_gamma   90.00
#
_symmetry.space_group_name_H-M   'P 1'
#
loop_
_entity.id
_entity.type
_entity.pdbx_description
1 polymer ?
#
loop_
_entity_poly.entity_id
_entity_poly.type
_entity_poly.pdbx_seq_one_letter_code
_entity_poly.pdbx_strand_id
1 'polypeptide(L)' 'VIAIDPLGDKKLWREYQRFIPSNWTNGFDHEDILIKKQYYSLHAYPTIYLLDKAGKILLKDPDYQLVLQILEKM' A
#
# COMPACT_ATOMS: atom_id res chain seq x y z
N VAL A 1 -3.04 8.59 1.80
CA VAL A 1 -2.42 7.34 1.28
C VAL A 1 -1.94 6.52 2.46
N ILE A 2 -2.07 5.19 2.38
CA ILE A 2 -1.55 4.26 3.38
C ILE A 2 -0.45 3.44 2.69
N ALA A 3 0.77 3.51 3.18
CA ALA A 3 1.89 2.68 2.72
C ALA A 3 2.18 1.62 3.79
N ILE A 4 2.30 0.36 3.36
CA ILE A 4 2.58 -0.77 4.25
C ILE A 4 3.72 -1.58 3.63
N ASP A 5 4.78 -1.80 4.39
CA ASP A 5 5.77 -2.83 4.08
C ASP A 5 5.33 -4.15 4.73
N PRO A 6 4.98 -5.19 3.94
CA PRO A 6 4.46 -6.44 4.47
C PRO A 6 5.54 -7.49 4.76
N LEU A 7 6.80 -7.29 4.32
CA LEU A 7 7.82 -8.36 4.28
C LEU A 7 9.27 -7.90 4.45
N GLY A 8 9.55 -6.59 4.42
CA GLY A 8 10.91 -6.07 4.46
C GLY A 8 11.61 -6.24 5.82
N ASP A 9 12.88 -5.86 5.88
CA ASP A 9 13.60 -5.80 7.15
C ASP A 9 13.09 -4.61 7.98
N LYS A 10 12.62 -4.88 9.20
CA LYS A 10 12.04 -3.85 10.10
C LYS A 10 13.03 -2.72 10.44
N LYS A 11 14.32 -3.01 10.58
CA LYS A 11 15.34 -1.97 10.85
C LYS A 11 15.55 -1.12 9.62
N LEU A 12 15.71 -1.75 8.46
CA LEU A 12 15.84 -1.05 7.18
C LEU A 12 14.62 -0.17 6.91
N TRP A 13 13.42 -0.70 7.14
CA TRP A 13 12.18 0.05 7.00
C TRP A 13 12.15 1.28 7.91
N ARG A 14 12.50 1.13 9.19
CA ARG A 14 12.57 2.23 10.16
C ARG A 14 13.49 3.36 9.68
N GLU A 15 14.63 3.03 9.10
CA GLU A 15 15.55 4.02 8.52
C GLU A 15 15.00 4.68 7.25
N TYR A 16 14.25 3.92 6.45
CA TYR A 16 13.66 4.39 5.20
C TYR A 16 12.44 5.30 5.41
N GLN A 17 11.74 5.22 6.55
CA GLN A 17 10.50 5.98 6.80
C GLN A 17 10.66 7.50 6.60
N ARG A 18 11.88 8.05 6.78
CA ARG A 18 12.16 9.47 6.56
C ARG A 18 11.99 9.94 5.12
N PHE A 19 11.97 9.02 4.15
CA PHE A 19 11.74 9.29 2.73
C PHE A 19 10.26 9.17 2.32
N ILE A 20 9.39 8.72 3.24
CA ILE A 20 7.94 8.65 3.00
C ILE A 20 7.31 10.01 3.32
N PRO A 21 6.39 10.52 2.48
CA PRO A 21 5.70 11.77 2.76
C PRO A 21 5.03 11.77 4.14
N SER A 22 5.23 12.84 4.91
CA SER A 22 4.76 12.93 6.31
C SER A 22 3.23 12.96 6.44
N ASN A 23 2.52 13.28 5.37
CA ASN A 23 1.06 13.26 5.31
C ASN A 23 0.47 11.88 4.99
N TRP A 24 1.30 10.85 4.79
CA TRP A 24 0.86 9.47 4.58
C TRP A 24 0.84 8.71 5.91
N THR A 25 -0.11 7.78 6.05
CA THR A 25 -0.02 6.78 7.11
C THR A 25 0.97 5.72 6.66
N ASN A 26 2.08 5.57 7.38
CA ASN A 26 3.18 4.68 7.01
C ASN A 26 3.33 3.55 8.04
N GLY A 27 3.19 2.29 7.61
CA GLY A 27 3.13 1.13 8.49
C GLY A 27 4.03 -0.03 8.06
N PHE A 28 4.20 -1.00 8.96
CA PHE A 28 4.90 -2.25 8.72
C PHE A 28 4.06 -3.39 9.30
N ASP A 29 3.88 -4.48 8.56
CA ASP A 29 3.17 -5.66 9.04
C ASP A 29 4.12 -6.53 9.89
N HIS A 30 4.07 -6.38 11.22
CA HIS A 30 4.97 -7.09 12.13
C HIS A 30 4.72 -8.60 12.20
N GLU A 31 3.55 -9.06 11.78
CA GLU A 31 3.15 -10.46 11.89
C GLU A 31 3.14 -11.18 10.53
N ASP A 32 3.55 -10.49 9.46
CA ASP A 32 3.44 -10.91 8.06
C ASP A 32 2.02 -11.42 7.71
N ILE A 33 1.00 -10.93 8.40
CA ILE A 33 -0.37 -11.45 8.31
C ILE A 33 -0.95 -11.23 6.92
N LEU A 34 -0.60 -10.14 6.25
CA LEU A 34 -1.03 -9.82 4.88
C LEU A 34 -0.62 -10.91 3.90
N ILE A 35 0.57 -11.49 4.09
CA ILE A 35 1.12 -12.56 3.25
C ILE A 35 0.62 -13.92 3.71
N LYS A 36 0.72 -14.22 5.00
CA LYS A 36 0.32 -15.52 5.58
C LYS A 36 -1.15 -15.82 5.33
N LYS A 37 -2.01 -14.80 5.31
CA LYS A 37 -3.45 -14.94 5.06
C LYS A 37 -3.84 -14.62 3.60
N GLN A 38 -2.89 -14.23 2.76
CA GLN A 38 -3.14 -13.84 1.37
C GLN A 38 -4.27 -12.81 1.24
N TYR A 39 -4.34 -11.86 2.18
CA TYR A 39 -5.37 -10.81 2.14
C TYR A 39 -5.26 -9.92 0.90
N TYR A 40 -4.04 -9.79 0.36
CA TYR A 40 -3.75 -9.07 -0.87
C TYR A 40 -2.92 -9.94 -1.81
N SER A 41 -3.11 -9.76 -3.11
CA SER A 41 -2.31 -10.43 -4.14
C SER A 41 -1.13 -9.53 -4.49
N LEU A 42 0.01 -9.77 -3.85
CA LEU A 42 1.23 -8.97 -4.00
C LEU A 42 2.21 -9.71 -4.93
N HIS A 43 2.13 -9.43 -6.23
CA HIS A 43 2.98 -10.09 -7.24
C HIS A 43 4.27 -9.32 -7.52
N ALA A 44 4.26 -8.00 -7.36
CA ALA A 44 5.41 -7.12 -7.59
C ALA A 44 5.34 -5.89 -6.66
N TYR A 45 6.48 -5.29 -6.36
CA TYR A 45 6.54 -4.05 -5.61
C TYR A 45 6.88 -2.87 -6.53
N PRO A 46 6.16 -1.73 -6.40
CA PRO A 46 4.96 -1.53 -5.56
C PRO A 46 3.71 -2.21 -6.15
N THR A 47 2.77 -2.63 -5.29
CA THR A 47 1.39 -3.01 -5.66
C THR A 47 0.44 -1.93 -5.13
N ILE A 48 -0.51 -1.45 -5.94
CA ILE A 48 -1.46 -0.40 -5.54
C ILE A 48 -2.88 -0.97 -5.40
N TYR A 49 -3.61 -0.51 -4.39
CA TYR A 49 -5.05 -0.75 -4.26
C TYR A 49 -5.77 0.58 -4.03
N LEU A 50 -6.81 0.83 -4.83
CA LEU A 50 -7.72 1.96 -4.60
C LEU A 50 -9.00 1.43 -3.97
N LEU A 51 -9.36 2.01 -2.82
CA LEU A 51 -10.51 1.60 -2.02
C LEU A 51 -11.50 2.77 -1.91
N ASP A 52 -12.79 2.48 -1.83
CA ASP A 52 -13.78 3.48 -1.43
C ASP A 52 -13.83 3.66 0.10
N LYS A 53 -14.67 4.60 0.56
CA LYS A 53 -14.86 4.91 1.98
C LYS A 53 -15.39 3.73 2.83
N ALA A 54 -16.00 2.73 2.19
CA ALA A 54 -16.51 1.52 2.85
C ALA A 54 -15.48 0.37 2.81
N GLY A 55 -14.28 0.61 2.28
CA GLY A 55 -13.23 -0.40 2.12
C GLY A 55 -13.45 -1.34 0.94
N LYS A 56 -14.38 -1.03 0.02
CA LYS A 56 -14.56 -1.81 -1.20
C LYS A 56 -13.42 -1.50 -2.17
N ILE A 57 -12.82 -2.53 -2.74
CA ILE A 57 -11.79 -2.40 -3.77
C ILE A 57 -12.42 -1.84 -5.05
N LEU A 58 -11.93 -0.68 -5.50
CA LEU A 58 -12.27 -0.05 -6.78
C LEU A 58 -11.27 -0.47 -7.86
N LEU A 59 -9.98 -0.48 -7.54
CA LEU A 59 -8.90 -0.94 -8.42
C LEU A 59 -7.97 -1.89 -7.66
N LYS A 60 -7.58 -2.98 -8.32
CA LYS A 60 -6.61 -3.96 -7.83
C LYS A 60 -5.39 -3.94 -8.76
N ASP A 61 -4.24 -3.57 -8.21
CA ASP A 61 -2.96 -3.48 -8.90
C ASP A 61 -2.99 -2.66 -10.22
N PRO A 62 -3.55 -1.44 -10.23
CA PRO A 62 -3.53 -0.57 -11.41
C PRO A 62 -2.16 0.08 -11.60
N ASP A 63 -1.90 0.57 -12.81
CA ASP A 63 -0.88 1.59 -13.03
C ASP A 63 -1.25 2.91 -12.31
N TYR A 64 -0.25 3.64 -11.84
CA TYR A 64 -0.47 4.88 -11.09
C TYR A 64 -1.22 5.95 -11.90
N GLN A 65 -1.06 5.99 -13.24
CA GLN A 65 -1.77 6.94 -14.10
C GLN A 65 -3.27 6.71 -14.05
N LEU A 66 -3.72 5.45 -14.04
CA LEU A 66 -5.15 5.13 -13.91
C LEU A 66 -5.69 5.56 -12.55
N VAL A 67 -4.90 5.40 -11.47
CA VAL A 67 -5.29 5.87 -10.14
C VAL A 67 -5.53 7.38 -10.16
N LEU A 68 -4.60 8.16 -10.73
CA LEU A 68 -4.73 9.61 -10.83
C LEU A 68 -5.96 10.02 -11.64
N GLN A 69 -6.20 9.40 -12.80
CA GLN A 69 -7.37 9.67 -13.63
C GLN A 69 -8.69 9.38 -12.92
N ILE A 70 -8.75 8.35 -12.07
CA ILE A 70 -9.96 8.05 -11.29
C ILE A 70 -10.14 9.08 -10.18
N LEU A 71 -9.07 9.44 -9.45
CA LEU A 71 -9.13 10.43 -8.38
C LEU A 71 -9.55 11.83 -8.88
N GLU A 72 -9.17 12.21 -10.09
CA GLU A 72 -9.60 13.48 -10.71
C GLU A 72 -11.10 13.54 -11.02
N LYS A 73 -11.76 12.38 -11.14
CA LYS A 73 -13.20 12.27 -11.45
C LYS A 73 -14.08 12.10 -10.22
N MET A 74 -13.47 11.97 -9.03
CA MET A 74 -14.15 11.74 -7.75
C MET A 74 -14.50 13.03 -7.03
#